data_AF-A0A2S5Z7X0-F1
#
_entry.id   AF-A0A2S5Z7X0-F1
#
_cell.length_a   1.000
_cell.length_b   1.000
_cell.length_c   1.000
_cell.angle_alpha   90.00
_cell.angle_beta   90.00
_cell.angle_gamma   90.00
#
_symmetry.space_group_name_H-M   'P 1'
#
loop_
_entity.id
_entity.type
_entity.pdbx_description
1 polymer ?
#
loop_
_entity_poly.entity_id
_entity_poly.type
_entity_poly.pdbx_seq_one_letter_code
_entity_poly.pdbx_strand_id
1 'polypeptide(L)'
;MPRHHKIVTSLECLLQLGGELHDHLTGNLADGHLTGIRLVDVGQGDCFAIVARRDRTSFPLMYVDYGGVMDHPDRENIERTKSRMPVNHEFGKSVIVLSHWDKDHYWSAKKKNTDAKKSMWLVPNQWISPQAAKFSAELENAFRWPEDYEGKLVGVSLRDHTVLVRKCGRHDKEIPYEDRNSTGLAVTIHNSQITESSQVVLPGDCPLHRIPHLPSTRISLLSAPHHGSKKGLGDFTIFCQIYMDADSLMLISYGKNHYGHPDPSVKAVFPGQNIQSNQARESDPKHLYTEIDLSKYLPALPKTNPRPDIGR
;
A
#
# COMPACT_ATOMS: atom_id res chain seq x y z
N MET A 1 -26.46 -16.33 -14.52
CA MET A 1 -26.47 -15.34 -13.42
C MET A 1 -25.12 -15.40 -12.72
N PRO A 2 -24.44 -14.27 -12.48
CA PRO A 2 -23.22 -14.29 -11.69
C PRO A 2 -23.54 -14.81 -10.29
N ARG A 3 -22.76 -15.76 -9.79
CA ARG A 3 -22.90 -16.22 -8.40
C ARG A 3 -22.51 -15.05 -7.51
N HIS A 4 -23.50 -14.39 -6.91
CA HIS A 4 -23.23 -13.48 -5.80
C HIS A 4 -22.63 -14.30 -4.67
N HIS A 5 -21.32 -14.15 -4.45
CA HIS A 5 -20.65 -14.76 -3.31
C HIS A 5 -21.31 -14.26 -2.01
N LYS A 6 -21.49 -15.21 -1.07
CA LYS A 6 -22.12 -15.03 0.24
C LYS A 6 -21.62 -13.74 0.88
N ILE A 7 -22.54 -12.83 1.18
CA ILE A 7 -22.26 -11.64 1.98
C ILE A 7 -22.08 -12.13 3.42
N VAL A 8 -20.83 -12.26 3.85
CA VAL A 8 -20.49 -12.56 5.24
C VAL A 8 -20.42 -11.22 5.97
N THR A 9 -21.34 -10.98 6.90
CA THR A 9 -21.32 -9.77 7.72
C THR A 9 -20.47 -9.97 8.95
N SER A 10 -19.58 -9.01 9.13
CA SER A 10 -19.04 -8.57 10.42
C SER A 10 -17.86 -9.38 11.00
N LEU A 11 -18.04 -10.40 11.85
CA LEU A 11 -16.90 -11.03 12.55
C LEU A 11 -16.28 -12.19 11.76
N GLU A 12 -17.12 -13.02 11.17
CA GLU A 12 -16.68 -14.10 10.27
C GLU A 12 -15.95 -13.52 9.07
N CYS A 13 -16.39 -12.37 8.56
CA CYS A 13 -15.69 -11.67 7.48
C CYS A 13 -14.32 -11.19 7.92
N LEU A 14 -14.13 -10.79 9.18
CA LEU A 14 -12.81 -10.45 9.70
C LEU A 14 -11.93 -11.65 10.03
N LEU A 15 -12.51 -12.75 10.53
CA LEU A 15 -11.78 -13.99 10.73
C LEU A 15 -11.40 -14.62 9.39
N GLN A 16 -12.25 -14.46 8.38
CA GLN A 16 -12.00 -14.87 7.00
C GLN A 16 -11.02 -13.92 6.32
N LEU A 17 -11.19 -12.61 6.44
CA LEU A 17 -10.24 -11.61 5.92
C LEU A 17 -8.89 -11.77 6.59
N GLY A 18 -8.86 -11.84 7.91
CA GLY A 18 -7.65 -12.02 8.69
C GLY A 18 -7.02 -13.37 8.44
N GLY A 19 -7.80 -14.44 8.46
CA GLY A 19 -7.36 -15.81 8.20
C GLY A 19 -6.89 -16.03 6.77
N GLU A 20 -7.71 -15.72 5.76
CA GLU A 20 -7.34 -15.86 4.34
C GLU A 20 -6.22 -14.89 3.95
N LEU A 21 -6.21 -13.64 4.43
CA LEU A 21 -5.08 -12.74 4.18
C LEU A 21 -3.81 -13.25 4.87
N HIS A 22 -3.92 -13.72 6.11
CA HIS A 22 -2.82 -14.32 6.84
C HIS A 22 -2.31 -15.54 6.07
N ASP A 23 -3.15 -16.55 5.82
CA ASP A 23 -2.81 -17.79 5.12
C ASP A 23 -2.26 -17.54 3.71
N HIS A 24 -2.84 -16.58 2.98
CA HIS A 24 -2.33 -16.22 1.65
C HIS A 24 -0.96 -15.56 1.73
N LEU A 25 -0.74 -14.63 2.66
CA LEU A 25 0.54 -13.96 2.82
C LEU A 25 1.60 -14.87 3.45
N THR A 26 1.28 -15.62 4.50
CA THR A 26 2.21 -16.51 5.21
C THR A 26 2.44 -17.81 4.46
N GLY A 27 1.47 -18.33 3.70
CA GLY A 27 1.68 -19.44 2.78
C GLY A 27 2.73 -19.09 1.71
N ASN A 28 2.71 -17.85 1.23
CA ASN A 28 3.74 -17.33 0.33
C ASN A 28 5.09 -17.08 1.05
N LEU A 29 5.07 -16.94 2.39
CA LEU A 29 6.18 -16.44 3.22
C LEU A 29 6.58 -17.33 4.38
N ALA A 30 6.36 -18.66 4.34
CA ALA A 30 6.53 -19.50 5.53
C ALA A 30 7.91 -19.34 6.25
N ASP A 31 8.95 -18.83 5.57
CA ASP A 31 10.21 -18.34 6.16
C ASP A 31 10.70 -16.98 5.59
N GLY A 32 9.84 -16.26 4.86
CA GLY A 32 10.17 -15.00 4.20
C GLY A 32 10.16 -13.80 5.13
N HIS A 33 10.99 -12.80 4.84
CA HIS A 33 10.97 -11.50 5.52
C HIS A 33 10.73 -10.38 4.51
N LEU A 34 10.12 -9.29 4.98
CA LEU A 34 10.01 -8.07 4.19
C LEU A 34 11.40 -7.48 3.99
N THR A 35 11.72 -7.13 2.76
CA THR A 35 13.02 -6.57 2.39
C THR A 35 12.93 -5.13 1.93
N GLY A 36 11.78 -4.69 1.43
CA GLY A 36 11.70 -3.37 0.84
C GLY A 36 10.31 -2.88 0.46
N ILE A 37 10.30 -1.62 0.00
CA ILE A 37 9.15 -1.01 -0.69
C ILE A 37 9.59 -0.68 -2.11
N ARG A 38 8.80 -1.12 -3.09
CA ARG A 38 8.99 -0.81 -4.50
C ARG A 38 8.05 0.29 -4.92
N LEU A 39 8.60 1.39 -5.45
CA LEU A 39 7.86 2.50 -6.03
C LEU A 39 7.78 2.32 -7.54
N VAL A 40 6.58 2.35 -8.08
CA VAL A 40 6.34 2.09 -9.50
C VAL A 40 5.90 3.36 -10.24
N ASP A 41 6.60 3.76 -11.30
CA ASP A 41 6.17 4.92 -12.09
C ASP A 41 4.92 4.52 -12.88
N VAL A 42 3.79 5.03 -12.42
CA VAL A 42 2.48 4.82 -13.02
C VAL A 42 1.95 6.07 -13.70
N GLY A 43 2.69 7.19 -13.79
CA GLY A 43 2.09 8.43 -14.30
C GLY A 43 1.13 9.05 -13.27
N GLN A 44 -0.15 8.70 -13.33
CA GLN A 44 -1.18 9.21 -12.42
C GLN A 44 -1.73 8.06 -11.56
N GLY A 45 -1.77 8.27 -10.24
CA GLY A 45 -2.16 7.25 -9.27
C GLY A 45 -0.99 6.78 -8.41
N ASP A 46 -1.29 5.93 -7.44
CA ASP A 46 -0.30 5.32 -6.55
C ASP A 46 -0.07 3.85 -6.92
N CYS A 47 1.17 3.40 -6.80
CA CYS A 47 1.48 1.97 -6.83
C CYS A 47 2.77 1.69 -6.05
N PHE A 48 2.60 1.11 -4.86
CA PHE A 48 3.68 0.70 -3.99
C PHE A 48 3.62 -0.81 -3.78
N ALA A 49 4.71 -1.54 -3.99
CA ALA A 49 4.79 -2.96 -3.64
C ALA A 49 5.57 -3.14 -2.34
N ILE A 50 4.99 -3.82 -1.36
CA ILE A 50 5.72 -4.39 -0.24
C ILE A 50 6.44 -5.62 -0.76
N VAL A 51 7.77 -5.58 -0.73
CA VAL A 51 8.64 -6.63 -1.28
C VAL A 51 9.07 -7.56 -0.15
N ALA A 52 8.98 -8.85 -0.42
CA ALA A 52 9.50 -9.89 0.45
C ALA A 52 10.55 -10.72 -0.27
N ARG A 53 11.32 -11.48 0.52
CA ARG A 53 12.34 -12.39 0.00
C ARG A 53 12.21 -13.78 0.61
N ARG A 54 12.30 -14.79 -0.25
CA ARG A 54 12.33 -16.21 0.09
C ARG A 54 13.31 -16.93 -0.84
N ASP A 55 14.13 -17.84 -0.30
CA ASP A 55 15.08 -18.66 -1.08
C ASP A 55 15.97 -17.85 -2.04
N ARG A 56 16.37 -16.65 -1.59
CA ARG A 56 17.13 -15.61 -2.33
C ARG A 56 16.35 -14.87 -3.43
N THR A 57 15.13 -15.27 -3.77
CA THR A 57 14.24 -14.57 -4.69
C THR A 57 13.45 -13.46 -3.99
N SER A 58 13.51 -12.25 -4.55
CA SER A 58 12.65 -11.12 -4.13
C SER A 58 11.40 -11.04 -4.99
N PHE A 59 10.25 -10.82 -4.38
CA PHE A 59 8.96 -10.74 -5.07
C PHE A 59 8.02 -9.73 -4.39
N PRO A 60 7.11 -9.11 -5.15
CA PRO A 60 6.08 -8.25 -4.58
C PRO A 60 5.06 -9.13 -3.85
N LEU A 61 5.02 -9.01 -2.54
CA LEU A 61 4.07 -9.73 -1.69
C LEU A 61 2.68 -9.09 -1.75
N MET A 62 2.65 -7.76 -1.63
CA MET A 62 1.44 -6.97 -1.55
C MET A 62 1.64 -5.67 -2.32
N TYR A 63 0.63 -5.24 -3.06
CA TYR A 63 0.55 -3.90 -3.62
C TYR A 63 -0.40 -3.05 -2.78
N VAL A 64 -0.02 -1.80 -2.53
CA VAL A 64 -0.91 -0.73 -2.09
C VAL A 64 -1.18 0.13 -3.31
N ASP A 65 -2.43 0.07 -3.73
CA ASP A 65 -2.91 0.51 -5.03
C ASP A 65 -2.23 -0.18 -6.22
N TYR A 66 -2.90 -0.09 -7.35
CA TYR A 66 -2.45 -0.66 -8.61
C TYR A 66 -2.62 0.37 -9.72
N GLY A 67 -1.98 1.51 -9.44
CA GLY A 67 -2.20 2.78 -10.10
C GLY A 67 -1.91 2.79 -11.59
N GLY A 68 -2.48 3.77 -12.27
CA GLY A 68 -2.74 3.73 -13.70
C GLY A 68 -1.68 4.38 -14.56
N VAL A 69 -0.98 3.59 -15.38
CA VAL A 69 -0.10 4.04 -16.49
C VAL A 69 -0.83 4.84 -17.60
N MET A 70 -1.88 5.60 -17.30
CA MET A 70 -2.72 6.33 -18.27
C MET A 70 -1.96 7.39 -19.04
N ASP A 71 -1.15 8.18 -18.34
CA ASP A 71 -0.36 9.27 -18.91
C ASP A 71 1.14 8.93 -18.99
N HIS A 72 1.50 7.70 -18.60
CA HIS A 72 2.85 7.19 -18.68
C HIS A 72 3.27 6.93 -20.14
N PRO A 73 4.52 7.19 -20.56
CA PRO A 73 5.00 6.91 -21.93
C PRO A 73 4.75 5.46 -22.40
N ASP A 74 4.89 4.51 -21.48
CA ASP A 74 4.62 3.08 -21.71
C ASP A 74 3.15 2.67 -21.67
N ARG A 75 2.20 3.61 -21.67
CA ARG A 75 0.76 3.28 -21.57
C ARG A 75 0.29 2.26 -22.60
N GLU A 76 0.87 2.24 -23.79
CA GLU A 76 0.52 1.26 -24.83
C GLU A 76 1.35 -0.03 -24.76
N ASN A 77 2.40 -0.08 -23.94
CA ASN A 77 3.24 -1.26 -23.77
C ASN A 77 2.77 -2.13 -22.59
N ILE A 78 1.80 -2.99 -22.89
CA ILE A 78 1.17 -3.93 -21.96
C ILE A 78 2.22 -4.81 -21.26
N GLU A 79 3.14 -5.41 -22.02
CA GLU A 79 4.14 -6.34 -21.47
C GLU A 79 5.10 -5.62 -20.53
N ARG A 80 5.55 -4.40 -20.89
CA ARG A 80 6.37 -3.60 -19.98
C ARG A 80 5.62 -3.22 -18.70
N THR A 81 4.32 -2.95 -18.79
CA THR A 81 3.47 -2.70 -17.61
C THR A 81 3.39 -3.95 -16.72
N LYS A 82 3.23 -5.14 -17.30
CA LYS A 82 3.24 -6.42 -16.55
C LYS A 82 4.59 -6.69 -15.87
N SER A 83 5.70 -6.47 -16.57
CA SER A 83 7.05 -6.63 -16.00
C SER A 83 7.33 -5.63 -14.88
N ARG A 84 6.73 -4.44 -14.95
CA ARG A 84 6.88 -3.38 -13.95
C ARG A 84 6.11 -3.69 -12.66
N MET A 85 4.90 -4.24 -12.80
CA MET A 85 4.01 -4.57 -11.67
C MET A 85 3.64 -6.06 -11.71
N PRO A 86 4.60 -6.98 -11.58
CA PRO A 86 4.29 -8.40 -11.66
C PRO A 86 3.42 -8.79 -10.46
N VAL A 87 2.30 -9.45 -10.71
CA VAL A 87 1.42 -10.00 -9.66
C VAL A 87 1.58 -11.51 -9.50
N ASN A 88 2.17 -12.18 -10.50
CA ASN A 88 2.49 -13.60 -10.45
C ASN A 88 3.97 -13.74 -10.06
N HIS A 89 4.27 -14.67 -9.16
CA HIS A 89 5.63 -15.05 -8.80
C HIS A 89 5.66 -16.55 -8.46
N GLU A 90 6.86 -17.13 -8.28
CA GLU A 90 7.01 -18.57 -8.05
C GLU A 90 6.28 -19.06 -6.79
N PHE A 91 6.14 -18.20 -5.79
CA PHE A 91 5.43 -18.51 -4.54
C PHE A 91 3.92 -18.26 -4.59
N GLY A 92 3.34 -17.83 -5.73
CA GLY A 92 1.91 -17.55 -5.84
C GLY A 92 1.59 -16.20 -6.48
N LYS A 93 0.58 -15.51 -5.93
CA LYS A 93 0.13 -14.20 -6.41
C LYS A 93 0.21 -13.14 -5.32
N SER A 94 0.59 -11.93 -5.71
CA SER A 94 0.56 -10.76 -4.84
C SER A 94 -0.87 -10.43 -4.41
N VAL A 95 -1.03 -9.97 -3.17
CA VAL A 95 -2.27 -9.33 -2.68
C VAL A 95 -2.31 -7.88 -3.16
N ILE A 96 -3.50 -7.33 -3.39
CA ILE A 96 -3.68 -5.92 -3.75
C ILE A 96 -4.62 -5.28 -2.73
N VAL A 97 -4.13 -4.27 -2.01
CA VAL A 97 -4.93 -3.41 -1.15
C VAL A 97 -5.23 -2.14 -1.94
N LEU A 98 -6.49 -1.96 -2.34
CA LEU A 98 -6.94 -0.74 -2.98
C LEU A 98 -7.25 0.29 -1.89
N SER A 99 -6.59 1.44 -1.92
CA SER A 99 -6.84 2.52 -0.96
C SER A 99 -8.24 3.09 -1.16
N HIS A 100 -8.67 3.34 -2.39
CA HIS A 100 -10.03 3.78 -2.71
C HIS A 100 -10.38 3.60 -4.19
N TRP A 101 -11.65 3.83 -4.53
CA TRP A 101 -12.21 3.49 -5.85
C TRP A 101 -12.07 4.55 -6.94
N ASP A 102 -11.00 5.35 -6.91
CA ASP A 102 -10.71 6.28 -8.00
C ASP A 102 -9.98 5.59 -9.14
N LYS A 103 -10.27 6.04 -10.35
CA LYS A 103 -9.92 5.32 -11.58
C LYS A 103 -8.42 5.08 -11.68
N ASP A 104 -7.63 6.07 -11.31
CA ASP A 104 -6.18 6.07 -11.31
C ASP A 104 -5.55 5.12 -10.30
N HIS A 105 -6.28 4.55 -9.33
CA HIS A 105 -5.74 3.59 -8.36
C HIS A 105 -5.87 2.11 -8.78
N TYR A 106 -6.69 1.81 -9.80
CA TYR A 106 -6.87 0.44 -10.29
C TYR A 106 -6.72 0.29 -11.81
N TRP A 107 -6.45 1.38 -12.53
CA TRP A 107 -6.52 1.39 -13.99
C TRP A 107 -5.61 0.37 -14.66
N SER A 108 -4.40 0.18 -14.11
CA SER A 108 -3.46 -0.78 -14.67
C SER A 108 -4.00 -2.20 -14.61
N ALA A 109 -4.69 -2.58 -13.53
CA ALA A 109 -5.34 -3.89 -13.42
C ALA A 109 -6.50 -4.04 -14.40
N LYS A 110 -7.24 -2.95 -14.64
CA LYS A 110 -8.39 -2.94 -15.56
C LYS A 110 -7.98 -3.16 -17.02
N LYS A 111 -6.92 -2.48 -17.47
CA LYS A 111 -6.61 -2.33 -18.91
C LYS A 111 -5.25 -2.85 -19.35
N LYS A 112 -4.29 -3.05 -18.44
CA LYS A 112 -2.88 -3.24 -18.81
C LYS A 112 -2.34 -4.56 -18.26
N ASN A 113 -2.35 -4.77 -16.95
CA ASN A 113 -2.05 -6.07 -16.35
C ASN A 113 -3.32 -6.74 -15.81
N THR A 114 -4.07 -7.40 -16.70
CA THR A 114 -5.34 -8.05 -16.32
C THR A 114 -5.14 -9.28 -15.44
N ASP A 115 -3.93 -9.83 -15.33
CA ASP A 115 -3.66 -10.93 -14.39
C ASP A 115 -3.87 -10.50 -12.94
N ALA A 116 -3.77 -9.19 -12.65
CA ALA A 116 -4.08 -8.61 -11.36
C ALA A 116 -5.54 -8.88 -10.93
N LYS A 117 -6.48 -9.07 -11.86
CA LYS A 117 -7.89 -9.37 -11.54
C LYS A 117 -8.07 -10.74 -10.85
N LYS A 118 -7.07 -11.61 -11.00
CA LYS A 118 -7.03 -12.96 -10.39
C LYS A 118 -6.38 -12.96 -9.00
N SER A 119 -5.69 -11.87 -8.63
CA SER A 119 -5.13 -11.71 -7.28
C SER A 119 -6.24 -11.54 -6.25
N MET A 120 -5.88 -11.70 -4.98
CA MET A 120 -6.72 -11.28 -3.86
C MET A 120 -6.71 -9.75 -3.78
N TRP A 121 -7.90 -9.15 -3.75
CA TRP A 121 -8.12 -7.71 -3.57
C TRP A 121 -8.77 -7.45 -2.22
N LEU A 122 -8.16 -6.59 -1.42
CA LEU A 122 -8.78 -5.98 -0.25
C LEU A 122 -9.17 -4.55 -0.61
N VAL A 123 -10.45 -4.22 -0.54
CA VAL A 123 -10.99 -2.94 -1.04
C VAL A 123 -11.90 -2.31 0.01
N PRO A 124 -12.00 -0.97 0.09
CA PRO A 124 -12.93 -0.33 1.00
C PRO A 124 -14.38 -0.50 0.49
N ASN A 125 -15.34 -0.49 1.41
CA ASN A 125 -16.76 -0.50 1.06
C ASN A 125 -17.27 0.95 0.92
N GLN A 126 -17.17 1.48 -0.29
CA GLN A 126 -17.50 2.87 -0.62
C GLN A 126 -18.63 2.94 -1.65
N TRP A 127 -19.20 4.12 -1.82
CA TRP A 127 -19.94 4.50 -3.01
C TRP A 127 -18.98 4.68 -4.17
N ILE A 128 -19.17 3.88 -5.21
CA ILE A 128 -18.25 3.81 -6.34
C ILE A 128 -18.95 4.25 -7.62
N SER A 129 -18.16 4.84 -8.53
CA SER A 129 -18.67 5.20 -9.86
C SER A 129 -19.12 3.96 -10.64
N PRO A 130 -20.00 4.10 -11.66
CA PRO A 130 -20.38 2.98 -12.53
C PRO A 130 -19.17 2.27 -13.16
N GLN A 131 -18.10 3.03 -13.44
CA GLN A 131 -16.88 2.48 -14.02
C GLN A 131 -16.10 1.60 -13.05
N ALA A 132 -16.05 2.00 -11.78
CA ALA A 132 -15.45 1.25 -10.68
C ALA A 132 -16.30 0.01 -10.35
N ALA A 133 -17.63 0.14 -10.31
CA ALA A 133 -18.55 -1.01 -10.14
C ALA A 133 -18.36 -2.08 -11.22
N LYS A 134 -18.23 -1.65 -12.49
CA LYS A 134 -17.93 -2.57 -13.58
C LYS A 134 -16.60 -3.29 -13.39
N PHE A 135 -15.56 -2.58 -12.97
CA PHE A 135 -14.26 -3.20 -12.71
C PHE A 135 -14.30 -4.15 -11.50
N SER A 136 -14.98 -3.76 -10.41
CA SER A 136 -15.18 -4.62 -9.24
C SER A 136 -15.86 -5.93 -9.59
N ALA A 137 -16.80 -5.93 -10.53
CA ALA A 137 -17.49 -7.14 -11.00
C ALA A 137 -16.59 -8.06 -11.86
N GLU A 138 -15.44 -7.57 -12.33
CA GLU A 138 -14.46 -8.36 -13.08
C GLU A 138 -13.37 -8.99 -12.18
N LEU A 139 -13.37 -8.69 -10.87
CA LEU A 139 -12.40 -9.25 -9.91
C LEU A 139 -12.83 -10.66 -9.48
N GLU A 140 -11.90 -11.61 -9.52
CA GLU A 140 -12.17 -13.00 -9.12
C GLU A 140 -12.21 -13.16 -7.59
N ASN A 141 -11.34 -12.45 -6.87
CA ASN A 141 -11.17 -12.58 -5.43
C ASN A 141 -11.15 -11.20 -4.75
N ALA A 142 -12.32 -10.56 -4.60
CA ALA A 142 -12.43 -9.24 -3.98
C ALA A 142 -13.15 -9.29 -2.63
N PHE A 143 -12.46 -8.83 -1.59
CA PHE A 143 -12.98 -8.74 -0.24
C PHE A 143 -13.17 -7.28 0.15
N ARG A 144 -14.42 -6.93 0.45
CA ARG A 144 -14.77 -5.58 0.89
C ARG A 144 -14.55 -5.45 2.39
N TRP A 145 -13.94 -4.35 2.79
CA TRP A 145 -13.79 -4.01 4.19
C TRP A 145 -15.17 -3.83 4.85
N PRO A 146 -15.46 -4.49 5.99
CA PRO A 146 -16.74 -4.37 6.64
C PRO A 146 -16.87 -3.03 7.38
N GLU A 147 -17.95 -2.27 7.13
CA GLU A 147 -18.11 -0.90 7.68
C GLU A 147 -18.31 -0.87 9.21
N ASP A 148 -18.85 -1.92 9.81
CA ASP A 148 -19.07 -2.00 11.27
C ASP A 148 -17.76 -2.21 12.07
N TYR A 149 -16.62 -2.11 11.38
CA TYR A 149 -15.27 -2.38 11.90
C TYR A 149 -14.34 -1.18 11.75
N GLU A 150 -14.93 0.02 11.72
CA GLU A 150 -14.19 1.26 11.89
C GLU A 150 -13.32 1.17 13.17
N GLY A 151 -12.02 1.46 13.03
CA GLY A 151 -11.03 1.34 14.10
C GLY A 151 -10.45 -0.06 14.33
N LYS A 152 -10.99 -1.14 13.73
CA LYS A 152 -10.31 -2.44 13.83
C LYS A 152 -9.12 -2.50 12.86
N LEU A 153 -8.06 -3.15 13.33
CA LEU A 153 -6.84 -3.39 12.57
C LEU A 153 -6.89 -4.83 12.03
N VAL A 154 -6.67 -5.01 10.72
CA VAL A 154 -6.38 -6.33 10.16
C VAL A 154 -4.87 -6.40 9.98
N GLY A 155 -4.25 -7.29 10.74
CA GLY A 155 -2.81 -7.43 10.78
C GLY A 155 -2.34 -8.80 10.34
N VAL A 156 -1.24 -8.83 9.61
CA VAL A 156 -0.48 -10.06 9.36
C VAL A 156 0.92 -9.87 9.94
N SER A 157 1.20 -10.64 10.98
CA SER A 157 2.53 -10.76 11.55
C SER A 157 3.36 -11.69 10.68
N LEU A 158 4.45 -11.15 10.16
CA LEU A 158 5.53 -11.88 9.52
C LEU A 158 6.68 -12.00 10.52
N ARG A 159 7.78 -12.65 10.11
CA ARG A 159 8.93 -12.93 10.99
C ARG A 159 9.38 -11.71 11.81
N ASP A 160 9.73 -10.62 11.13
CA ASP A 160 10.33 -9.43 11.74
C ASP A 160 9.41 -8.20 11.72
N HIS A 161 8.30 -8.29 10.99
CA HIS A 161 7.43 -7.15 10.69
C HIS A 161 5.96 -7.54 10.77
N THR A 162 5.13 -6.58 11.11
CA THR A 162 3.68 -6.73 11.03
C THR A 162 3.15 -5.72 10.02
N VAL A 163 2.40 -6.22 9.04
CA VAL A 163 1.67 -5.40 8.07
C VAL A 163 0.26 -5.20 8.59
N LEU A 164 -0.17 -3.95 8.75
CA LEU A 164 -1.50 -3.59 9.22
C LEU A 164 -2.26 -2.84 8.13
N VAL A 165 -3.48 -3.29 7.84
CA VAL A 165 -4.44 -2.56 7.02
C VAL A 165 -5.46 -1.88 7.92
N ARG A 166 -5.78 -0.63 7.60
CA ARG A 166 -6.68 0.24 8.37
C ARG A 166 -7.73 0.86 7.47
N LYS A 167 -8.96 0.98 7.98
CA LYS A 167 -10.00 1.81 7.38
C LYS A 167 -9.86 3.25 7.89
N CYS A 168 -9.73 4.23 7.00
CA CYS A 168 -9.56 5.65 7.34
C CYS A 168 -10.81 6.33 7.91
N GLY A 169 -11.97 5.74 7.74
CA GLY A 169 -13.22 6.31 8.21
C GLY A 169 -14.39 5.53 7.68
N ARG A 170 -15.53 5.66 8.35
CA ARG A 170 -16.77 5.02 7.95
C ARG A 170 -17.47 5.77 6.84
N HIS A 171 -18.07 5.00 5.94
CA HIS A 171 -19.07 5.50 5.03
C HIS A 171 -20.36 5.83 5.80
N ASP A 172 -20.69 7.12 5.90
CA ASP A 172 -21.97 7.57 6.44
C ASP A 172 -23.07 7.46 5.37
N LYS A 173 -23.96 6.48 5.56
CA LYS A 173 -25.07 6.19 4.63
C LYS A 173 -26.14 7.28 4.61
N GLU A 174 -26.13 8.19 5.59
CA GLU A 174 -27.08 9.31 5.66
C GLU A 174 -26.63 10.48 4.77
N ILE A 175 -25.35 10.52 4.37
CA ILE A 175 -24.80 11.59 3.54
C ILE A 175 -24.92 11.19 2.06
N PRO A 176 -25.49 12.05 1.19
CA PRO A 176 -25.67 11.78 -0.25
C PRO A 176 -24.35 11.88 -1.05
N TYR A 177 -23.22 11.93 -0.37
CA TYR A 177 -21.90 11.98 -0.96
C TYR A 177 -20.88 11.37 0.00
N GLU A 178 -19.88 10.69 -0.56
CA GLU A 178 -18.76 10.15 0.20
C GLU A 178 -17.44 10.71 -0.35
N ASP A 179 -16.63 11.28 0.54
CA ASP A 179 -15.23 11.56 0.23
C ASP A 179 -14.43 10.26 0.31
N ARG A 180 -14.28 9.60 -0.84
CA ARG A 180 -13.59 8.30 -0.98
C ARG A 180 -12.15 8.35 -0.48
N ASN A 181 -11.51 9.52 -0.50
CA ASN A 181 -10.15 9.66 -0.01
C ASN A 181 -10.13 9.53 1.53
N SER A 182 -11.16 10.02 2.21
CA SER A 182 -11.27 10.00 3.68
C SER A 182 -11.82 8.68 4.25
N THR A 183 -12.43 7.82 3.44
CA THR A 183 -13.01 6.54 3.88
C THR A 183 -12.30 5.33 3.25
N GLY A 184 -11.09 5.53 2.73
CA GLY A 184 -10.30 4.49 2.09
C GLY A 184 -9.61 3.52 3.05
N LEU A 185 -8.68 2.74 2.51
CA LEU A 185 -7.75 1.89 3.24
C LEU A 185 -6.35 2.51 3.25
N ALA A 186 -5.66 2.38 4.39
CA ALA A 186 -4.26 2.70 4.55
C ALA A 186 -3.49 1.46 5.03
N VAL A 187 -2.23 1.34 4.65
CA VAL A 187 -1.35 0.26 5.10
C VAL A 187 -0.22 0.85 5.94
N THR A 188 0.12 0.20 7.05
CA THR A 188 1.38 0.47 7.75
C THR A 188 2.19 -0.80 7.96
N ILE A 189 3.48 -0.60 8.18
CA ILE A 189 4.41 -1.67 8.54
C ILE A 189 5.15 -1.22 9.79
N HIS A 190 5.24 -2.10 10.78
CA HIS A 190 6.04 -1.88 11.98
C HIS A 190 6.87 -3.12 12.28
N ASN A 191 7.91 -2.95 13.11
CA ASN A 191 8.70 -4.08 13.57
C ASN A 191 7.88 -4.85 14.62
N SER A 192 7.69 -6.16 14.41
CA SER A 192 6.83 -6.99 15.28
C SER A 192 7.41 -7.19 16.70
N GLN A 193 8.70 -6.95 16.87
CA GLN A 193 9.44 -7.20 18.11
C GLN A 193 9.70 -5.94 18.93
N ILE A 194 9.33 -4.76 18.44
CA ILE A 194 9.66 -3.47 19.07
C ILE A 194 8.38 -2.64 19.19
N THR A 195 7.88 -2.51 20.42
CA THR A 195 6.62 -1.81 20.75
C THR A 195 6.63 -0.34 20.37
N GLU A 196 7.79 0.33 20.43
CA GLU A 196 7.98 1.74 20.05
C GLU A 196 8.79 1.89 18.76
N SER A 197 8.68 0.94 17.84
CA SER A 197 9.41 1.05 16.56
C SER A 197 8.92 2.23 15.74
N SER A 198 9.84 2.77 14.93
CA SER A 198 9.45 3.58 13.79
C SER A 198 8.51 2.78 12.89
N GLN A 199 7.71 3.47 12.10
CA GLN A 199 6.75 2.84 11.20
C GLN A 199 6.87 3.35 9.76
N VAL A 200 6.39 2.52 8.84
CA VAL A 200 6.15 2.86 7.44
C VAL A 200 4.66 3.10 7.27
N VAL A 201 4.27 4.22 6.63
CA VAL A 201 2.87 4.56 6.38
C VAL A 201 2.64 4.76 4.88
N LEU A 202 1.66 4.04 4.33
CA LEU A 202 1.21 4.11 2.95
C LEU A 202 -0.28 4.51 2.96
N PRO A 203 -0.60 5.82 2.99
CA PRO A 203 -1.96 6.30 3.17
C PRO A 203 -2.83 6.24 1.91
N GLY A 204 -2.24 6.01 0.73
CA GLY A 204 -2.91 6.32 -0.54
C GLY A 204 -3.33 7.80 -0.56
N ASP A 205 -4.60 8.06 -0.83
CA ASP A 205 -5.13 9.43 -0.86
C ASP A 205 -5.66 9.96 0.48
N CYS A 206 -5.59 9.13 1.52
CA CYS A 206 -6.18 9.44 2.81
C CYS A 206 -5.39 10.52 3.56
N PRO A 207 -6.05 11.59 4.03
CA PRO A 207 -5.42 12.53 4.95
C PRO A 207 -4.95 11.82 6.22
N LEU A 208 -3.74 12.11 6.67
CA LEU A 208 -3.11 11.34 7.76
C LEU A 208 -3.89 11.41 9.09
N HIS A 209 -4.55 12.53 9.38
CA HIS A 209 -5.40 12.69 10.56
C HIS A 209 -6.63 11.77 10.57
N ARG A 210 -7.00 11.19 9.42
CA ARG A 210 -8.10 10.24 9.29
C ARG A 210 -7.68 8.80 9.58
N ILE A 211 -6.40 8.46 9.47
CA ILE A 211 -5.96 7.08 9.67
C ILE A 211 -6.05 6.75 11.17
N PRO A 212 -6.95 5.85 11.60
CA PRO A 212 -7.15 5.57 13.00
C PRO A 212 -5.97 4.76 13.55
N HIS A 213 -5.69 4.91 14.84
CA HIS A 213 -4.65 4.14 15.53
C HIS A 213 -3.30 4.19 14.81
N LEU A 214 -2.96 5.35 14.24
CA LEU A 214 -1.55 5.63 13.95
C LEU A 214 -0.83 5.69 15.30
N PRO A 215 0.19 4.83 15.52
CA PRO A 215 1.03 4.91 16.71
C PRO A 215 1.56 6.32 16.90
N SER A 216 1.64 6.78 18.14
CA SER A 216 2.32 8.03 18.50
C SER A 216 3.86 7.92 18.39
N THR A 217 4.36 7.05 17.51
CA THR A 217 5.78 6.79 17.28
C THR A 217 6.24 7.45 16.00
N ARG A 218 7.56 7.57 15.87
CA ARG A 218 8.22 8.12 14.68
C ARG A 218 7.82 7.39 13.40
N ILE A 219 7.68 8.12 12.30
CA ILE A 219 7.45 7.59 10.97
C ILE A 219 8.74 7.71 10.18
N SER A 220 9.37 6.57 9.93
CA SER A 220 10.63 6.51 9.20
C SER A 220 10.44 6.55 7.69
N LEU A 221 9.27 6.13 7.20
CA LEU A 221 8.93 6.20 5.78
C LEU A 221 7.44 6.53 5.62
N LEU A 222 7.14 7.46 4.72
CA LEU A 222 5.78 7.88 4.40
C LEU A 222 5.61 8.01 2.88
N SER A 223 4.60 7.40 2.27
CA SER A 223 4.20 7.84 0.94
C SER A 223 3.36 9.12 1.02
N ALA A 224 3.63 10.06 0.13
CA ALA A 224 2.92 11.33 0.09
C ALA A 224 1.43 11.06 -0.14
N PRO A 225 0.53 11.60 0.70
CA PRO A 225 -0.89 11.41 0.52
C PRO A 225 -1.35 12.07 -0.78
N HIS A 226 -2.32 11.46 -1.44
CA HIS A 226 -2.99 12.02 -2.62
C HIS A 226 -2.00 12.40 -3.72
N HIS A 227 -1.05 11.51 -4.00
CA HIS A 227 0.02 11.69 -4.98
C HIS A 227 0.91 12.93 -4.73
N GLY A 228 0.92 13.45 -3.50
CA GLY A 228 1.58 14.72 -3.18
C GLY A 228 0.79 15.95 -3.62
N SER A 229 -0.54 15.91 -3.60
CA SER A 229 -1.39 17.08 -3.78
C SER A 229 -1.19 18.09 -2.64
N LYS A 230 -1.43 19.39 -2.92
CA LYS A 230 -1.57 20.41 -1.87
C LYS A 230 -2.86 20.27 -1.05
N LYS A 231 -3.80 19.42 -1.46
CA LYS A 231 -5.03 19.16 -0.70
C LYS A 231 -4.65 18.52 0.65
N GLY A 232 -5.01 19.16 1.75
CA GLY A 232 -4.65 18.69 3.10
C GLY A 232 -3.22 19.04 3.53
N LEU A 233 -2.53 19.97 2.85
CA LEU A 233 -1.16 20.37 3.17
C LEU A 233 -0.98 20.82 4.63
N GLY A 234 -1.97 21.51 5.22
CA GLY A 234 -1.92 21.93 6.62
C GLY A 234 -1.79 20.76 7.59
N ASP A 235 -2.66 19.77 7.44
CA ASP A 235 -2.62 18.55 8.25
C ASP A 235 -1.33 17.76 8.01
N PHE A 236 -0.91 17.66 6.74
CA PHE A 236 0.35 17.02 6.38
C PHE A 236 1.56 17.70 7.02
N THR A 237 1.59 19.03 7.04
CA THR A 237 2.67 19.83 7.66
C THR A 237 2.77 19.54 9.16
N ILE A 238 1.63 19.62 9.87
CA ILE A 238 1.57 19.32 11.31
C ILE A 238 2.07 17.90 11.56
N PHE A 239 1.61 16.95 10.74
CA PHE A 239 1.95 15.56 10.89
C PHE A 239 3.46 15.29 10.65
N CYS A 240 4.04 15.89 9.61
CA CYS A 240 5.48 15.84 9.36
C CYS A 240 6.29 16.42 10.53
N GLN A 241 5.85 17.52 11.14
CA GLN A 241 6.53 18.14 12.27
C GLN A 241 6.46 17.30 13.55
N ILE A 242 5.36 16.57 13.77
CA ILE A 242 5.17 15.77 14.98
C ILE A 242 5.85 14.41 14.88
N TYR A 243 5.76 13.74 13.73
CA TYR A 243 6.10 12.32 13.62
C TYR A 243 7.33 12.02 12.76
N MET A 244 7.92 13.01 12.08
CA MET A 244 9.03 12.79 11.15
C MET A 244 10.23 13.67 11.47
N ASP A 245 11.41 13.24 11.03
CA ASP A 245 12.66 13.99 11.17
C ASP A 245 13.48 13.96 9.88
N ALA A 246 14.71 14.49 9.94
CA ALA A 246 15.60 14.59 8.78
C ALA A 246 16.02 13.23 8.20
N ASP A 247 15.97 12.16 9.01
CA ASP A 247 16.33 10.80 8.61
C ASP A 247 15.13 10.02 8.07
N SER A 248 13.91 10.55 8.20
CA SER A 248 12.72 9.97 7.58
C SER A 248 12.77 10.08 6.06
N LEU A 249 12.08 9.18 5.35
CA LEU A 249 11.99 9.14 3.90
C LEU A 249 10.54 9.40 3.42
N MET A 250 10.37 10.35 2.50
CA MET A 250 9.11 10.51 1.76
C MET A 250 9.19 9.80 0.42
N LEU A 251 8.16 9.02 0.10
CA LEU A 251 7.97 8.36 -1.19
C LEU A 251 6.89 9.09 -1.99
N ILE A 252 7.12 9.35 -3.27
CA ILE A 252 6.09 9.87 -4.17
C ILE A 252 6.05 9.01 -5.41
N SER A 253 4.96 8.27 -5.59
CA SER A 253 4.68 7.51 -6.80
C SER A 253 3.96 8.43 -7.78
N TYR A 254 4.67 8.90 -8.81
CA TYR A 254 4.07 9.72 -9.86
C TYR A 254 4.96 9.75 -11.10
N GLY A 255 4.33 9.99 -12.24
CA GLY A 255 4.98 10.33 -13.49
C GLY A 255 4.39 11.60 -14.07
N LYS A 256 4.54 11.78 -15.39
CA LYS A 256 3.93 12.92 -16.10
C LYS A 256 2.41 12.88 -15.94
N ASN A 257 1.84 13.95 -15.40
CA ASN A 257 0.40 14.11 -15.20
C ASN A 257 -0.02 15.56 -15.44
N HIS A 258 -1.33 15.80 -15.57
CA HIS A 258 -1.92 17.13 -15.81
C HIS A 258 -2.57 17.74 -14.56
N TYR A 259 -2.40 17.12 -13.40
CA TYR A 259 -3.06 17.51 -12.14
C TYR A 259 -2.18 18.43 -11.28
N GLY A 260 -0.95 18.70 -11.71
CA GLY A 260 0.01 19.50 -10.94
C GLY A 260 0.59 18.75 -9.75
N HIS A 261 0.54 17.41 -9.78
CA HIS A 261 1.08 16.58 -8.71
C HIS A 261 2.50 16.09 -9.03
N PRO A 262 3.38 15.95 -8.03
CA PRO A 262 3.24 16.48 -6.68
C PRO A 262 3.39 18.01 -6.71
N ASP A 263 2.68 18.67 -5.81
CA ASP A 263 2.83 20.10 -5.61
C ASP A 263 4.20 20.39 -4.94
N PRO A 264 4.98 21.37 -5.40
CA PRO A 264 6.23 21.75 -4.76
C PRO A 264 6.12 22.03 -3.26
N SER A 265 4.96 22.50 -2.79
CA SER A 265 4.73 22.78 -1.37
C SER A 265 4.81 21.52 -0.50
N VAL A 266 4.45 20.34 -1.03
CA VAL A 266 4.53 19.07 -0.28
C VAL A 266 5.99 18.72 0.03
N LYS A 267 6.90 18.98 -0.91
CA LYS A 267 8.34 18.78 -0.68
C LYS A 267 8.90 19.80 0.31
N ALA A 268 8.39 21.03 0.29
CA ALA A 268 8.88 22.12 1.13
C ALA A 268 8.57 21.94 2.63
N VAL A 269 7.50 21.22 2.98
CA VAL A 269 7.12 20.98 4.38
C VAL A 269 7.72 19.70 4.97
N PHE A 270 8.38 18.89 4.15
CA PHE A 270 9.03 17.67 4.59
C PHE A 270 10.34 18.01 5.36
N PRO A 271 10.57 17.47 6.56
CA PRO A 271 11.70 17.87 7.41
C PRO A 271 13.07 17.42 6.90
N GLY A 272 13.12 16.48 5.95
CA GLY A 272 14.36 15.93 5.39
C GLY A 272 14.60 16.29 3.93
N GLN A 273 15.77 15.91 3.42
CA GLN A 273 16.08 15.93 1.98
C GLN A 273 15.84 14.56 1.33
N ASN A 274 15.51 13.55 2.13
CA ASN A 274 15.27 12.18 1.71
C ASN A 274 13.87 12.07 1.09
N ILE A 275 13.76 12.48 -0.17
CA ILE A 275 12.55 12.32 -0.98
C ILE A 275 12.89 11.42 -2.15
N GLN A 276 12.21 10.29 -2.26
CA GLN A 276 12.36 9.37 -3.39
C GLN A 276 11.11 9.42 -4.25
N SER A 277 11.33 9.66 -5.54
CA SER A 277 10.30 9.58 -6.56
C SER A 277 10.78 8.74 -7.72
N ASN A 278 9.82 8.13 -8.40
CA ASN A 278 10.06 7.37 -9.62
C ASN A 278 9.78 8.18 -10.90
N GLN A 279 9.41 9.46 -10.78
CA GLN A 279 9.13 10.33 -11.91
C GLN A 279 10.26 10.31 -12.94
N ALA A 280 9.93 9.85 -14.15
CA ALA A 280 10.69 10.11 -15.36
C ALA A 280 12.17 9.70 -15.30
N ARG A 281 12.42 8.38 -15.10
CA ARG A 281 13.52 7.73 -15.83
C ARG A 281 13.01 7.40 -17.23
N GLU A 282 12.79 8.43 -18.06
CA GLU A 282 12.37 8.23 -19.44
C GLU A 282 13.33 7.23 -20.11
N SER A 283 12.78 6.28 -20.87
CA SER A 283 13.51 5.40 -21.78
C SER A 283 14.47 4.35 -21.21
N ASP A 284 14.63 4.16 -19.90
CA ASP A 284 15.49 3.07 -19.41
C ASP A 284 14.72 1.73 -19.37
N PRO A 285 14.99 0.78 -20.28
CA PRO A 285 14.31 -0.51 -20.28
C PRO A 285 14.65 -1.36 -19.05
N LYS A 286 15.72 -1.04 -18.31
CA LYS A 286 16.19 -1.81 -17.14
C LYS A 286 15.62 -1.31 -15.82
N HIS A 287 15.23 -0.04 -15.74
CA HIS A 287 14.73 0.55 -14.50
C HIS A 287 13.20 0.68 -14.51
N LEU A 288 12.53 -0.41 -14.15
CA LEU A 288 11.06 -0.46 -14.10
C LEU A 288 10.48 0.18 -12.83
N TYR A 289 11.25 0.21 -11.75
CA TYR A 289 10.83 0.66 -10.43
C TYR A 289 12.05 1.08 -9.60
N THR A 290 11.80 1.75 -8.47
CA THR A 290 12.81 2.01 -7.43
C THR A 290 12.49 1.14 -6.22
N GLU A 291 13.46 0.37 -5.72
CA GLU A 291 13.29 -0.46 -4.53
C GLU A 291 14.04 0.17 -3.35
N ILE A 292 13.33 0.38 -2.25
CA ILE A 292 13.82 0.96 -1.01
C ILE A 292 14.07 -0.19 -0.03
N ASP A 293 15.28 -0.29 0.49
CA ASP A 293 15.64 -1.26 1.52
C ASP A 293 14.98 -0.91 2.85
N LEU A 294 14.09 -1.78 3.32
CA LEU A 294 13.29 -1.56 4.53
C LEU A 294 14.16 -1.60 5.79
N SER A 295 15.29 -2.30 5.79
CA SER A 295 16.14 -2.45 6.98
C SER A 295 16.73 -1.14 7.48
N LYS A 296 16.82 -0.12 6.62
CA LYS A 296 17.27 1.23 6.98
C LYS A 296 16.22 2.03 7.75
N TYR A 297 14.94 1.71 7.55
CA TYR A 297 13.81 2.48 8.08
C TYR A 297 13.05 1.70 9.16
N LEU A 298 13.11 0.37 9.12
CA LEU A 298 12.60 -0.55 10.13
C LEU A 298 13.70 -1.57 10.47
N PRO A 299 14.73 -1.18 11.24
CA PRO A 299 15.80 -2.10 11.59
C PRO A 299 15.24 -3.28 12.39
N ALA A 300 15.64 -4.49 12.01
CA ALA A 300 15.40 -5.68 12.83
C ALA A 300 16.13 -5.54 14.17
N LEU A 301 15.63 -6.19 15.23
CA LEU A 301 16.39 -6.28 16.47
C LEU A 301 17.77 -6.89 16.18
N PRO A 302 18.84 -6.38 16.82
CA PRO A 302 20.12 -7.08 16.81
C PRO A 302 19.86 -8.52 17.23
N LYS A 303 20.31 -9.49 16.43
CA LYS A 303 20.29 -10.89 16.87
C LYS A 303 21.02 -10.90 18.21
N THR A 304 20.31 -11.18 19.29
CA THR A 304 20.95 -11.38 20.58
C THR A 304 21.94 -12.51 20.35
N ASN A 305 23.24 -12.23 20.54
CA ASN A 305 24.24 -13.27 20.46
C ASN A 305 23.74 -14.41 21.36
N PRO A 306 23.76 -15.67 20.89
CA PRO A 306 23.36 -16.78 21.74
C PRO A 306 24.14 -16.62 23.05
N ARG A 307 23.41 -16.62 24.18
CA ARG A 307 24.05 -16.48 25.49
C ARG A 307 25.21 -17.48 25.51
N PRO A 308 26.43 -17.07 25.87
CA PRO A 308 27.55 -17.99 25.94
C PRO A 308 27.09 -19.17 26.78
N ASP A 309 27.25 -20.36 26.22
CA ASP A 309 26.83 -21.60 26.86
C ASP A 309 27.55 -21.66 28.21
N ILE A 310 26.82 -21.39 29.30
CA ILE A 310 27.38 -21.45 30.64
C ILE A 310 27.46 -22.94 30.92
N GLY A 311 28.57 -23.54 30.49
CA GLY A 311 28.88 -24.95 30.71
C GLY A 311 28.62 -25.28 32.17
N ARG A 312 27.73 -26.26 32.39
CA ARG A 312 27.56 -26.92 33.68
C ARG A 312 28.63 -27.99 33.84
#